data_AF-A0A9D9JHY8-F1
#
_entry.id   AF-A0A9D9JHY8-F1
#
_cell.length_a   1.000
_cell.length_b   1.000
_cell.length_c   1.000
_cell.angle_alpha   90.00
_cell.angle_beta   90.00
_cell.angle_gamma   90.00
#
_symmetry.space_group_name_H-M   'P 1'
#
loop_
_entity.id
_entity.type
_entity.pdbx_description
1 polymer ?
#
loop_
_entity_poly.entity_id
_entity_poly.type
_entity_poly.pdbx_seq_one_letter_code
_entity_poly.pdbx_strand_id
1 'polypeptide(L)'
;MTTASAPARLRGFSGRDAPSYDAIRKCVHCGFCLSSCPTYRVTWRERSSPRGRIWLMKSVAEGRLDLLDPVFAEEMQLCLNCRACEAVCPSGVHYGEILEASRAQLVQHREQSWRERLFRLAGFRILLGDMRRFRAANALLRWYQRSPLRPLVRRSGVLRLLGLEQAEALLPAIADRFVVADGRFVPAQGERRGRVALFTGCVMSTAYAHVHEATIRVLTRNGFDVVLVSGQQCCGALHVHSGEPELGRRLARRNIEALESPYLDAIIVNAAGCGAMLKEYPALLRQDHDYAERARQLAGKVRDVLEFLVERGLTAQPGPLPWTVTYQEPCHLAHAQRITQQPRVLLRTIPQLRLVEMAESALCCGSAGIYNLLQPDMASALLARKLDNALATGADVIVSANPGCMLQLEAGLRARGVRLPVLHLVEVLERAYAAAEGRPADILAAVAD
;
A
#
# COMPACT_ATOMS: atom_id res chain seq x y z
N MET A 1 48.94 0.75 21.38
CA MET A 1 48.23 1.38 20.26
C MET A 1 47.59 0.27 19.43
N THR A 2 46.37 -0.12 19.79
CA THR A 2 45.56 -1.05 19.00
C THR A 2 45.07 -0.31 17.76
N THR A 3 45.68 -0.60 16.62
CA THR A 3 45.19 -0.15 15.32
C THR A 3 43.80 -0.74 15.11
N ALA A 4 42.77 0.06 15.36
CA ALA A 4 41.42 -0.25 14.90
C ALA A 4 41.50 -0.40 13.38
N SER A 5 41.36 -1.63 12.88
CA SER A 5 41.28 -1.87 11.45
C SER A 5 40.15 -1.02 10.90
N ALA A 6 40.43 -0.19 9.91
CA ALA A 6 39.37 0.52 9.19
C ALA A 6 38.35 -0.53 8.73
N PRO A 7 37.04 -0.32 8.94
CA PRO A 7 36.03 -1.28 8.51
C PRO A 7 36.22 -1.58 7.03
N ALA A 8 36.15 -2.87 6.68
CA ALA A 8 36.32 -3.31 5.29
C ALA A 8 35.33 -2.56 4.40
N ARG A 9 35.85 -1.79 3.43
CA ARG A 9 34.99 -1.01 2.53
C ARG A 9 34.23 -1.96 1.62
N LEU A 10 32.90 -1.93 1.69
CA LEU A 10 32.03 -2.67 0.78
C LEU A 10 31.84 -1.82 -0.47
N ARG A 11 32.62 -2.13 -1.51
CA ARG A 11 32.55 -1.43 -2.79
C ARG A 11 31.54 -2.09 -3.71
N GLY A 12 30.62 -1.30 -4.27
CA GLY A 12 29.65 -1.79 -5.24
C GLY A 12 28.48 -2.56 -4.62
N PHE A 13 27.62 -3.04 -5.49
CA PHE A 13 26.54 -3.97 -5.16
C PHE A 13 26.92 -5.38 -5.60
N SER A 14 26.38 -6.41 -4.94
CA SER A 14 26.72 -7.80 -5.22
C SER A 14 25.54 -8.76 -5.11
N GLY A 15 25.67 -9.93 -5.74
CA GLY A 15 24.68 -11.00 -5.65
C GLY A 15 23.37 -10.75 -6.41
N ARG A 16 22.37 -11.58 -6.09
CA ARG A 16 21.07 -11.64 -6.77
C ARG A 16 20.27 -10.33 -6.71
N ASP A 17 20.38 -9.62 -5.59
CA ASP A 17 19.59 -8.43 -5.28
C ASP A 17 20.34 -7.12 -5.60
N ALA A 18 21.39 -7.17 -6.43
CA ALA A 18 22.09 -5.97 -6.88
C ALA A 18 21.20 -5.16 -7.85
N PRO A 19 21.07 -3.82 -7.67
CA PRO A 19 20.35 -2.97 -8.61
C PRO A 19 21.02 -2.99 -9.99
N SER A 20 20.22 -2.98 -11.05
CA SER A 20 20.73 -2.93 -12.42
C SER A 20 21.49 -1.62 -12.67
N TYR A 21 22.77 -1.74 -13.02
CA TYR A 21 23.58 -0.57 -13.40
C TYR A 21 23.03 0.13 -14.65
N ASP A 22 22.48 -0.64 -15.59
CA ASP A 22 21.81 -0.11 -16.78
C ASP A 22 20.58 0.73 -16.41
N ALA A 23 19.80 0.29 -15.43
CA ALA A 23 18.66 1.07 -14.94
C ALA A 23 19.10 2.35 -14.22
N ILE A 24 20.20 2.30 -13.46
CA ILE A 24 20.79 3.47 -12.78
C ILE A 24 21.26 4.52 -13.80
N ARG A 25 22.02 4.12 -14.83
CA ARG A 25 22.63 5.04 -15.80
C ARG A 25 21.63 5.67 -16.78
N LYS A 26 20.38 5.19 -16.84
CA LYS A 26 19.30 5.83 -17.62
C LYS A 26 18.96 7.24 -17.11
N CYS A 27 19.26 7.57 -15.86
CA CYS A 27 19.03 8.90 -15.32
C CYS A 27 19.98 9.92 -15.95
N VAL A 28 19.42 10.88 -16.69
CA VAL A 28 20.18 12.00 -17.30
C VAL A 28 20.25 13.25 -16.41
N HIS A 29 19.82 13.16 -15.14
CA HIS A 29 19.83 14.28 -14.19
C HIS A 29 19.12 15.56 -14.70
N CYS A 30 17.96 15.41 -15.36
CA CYS A 30 17.18 16.54 -15.89
C CYS A 30 16.34 17.30 -14.85
N GLY A 31 15.92 16.65 -13.75
CA GLY A 31 15.17 17.31 -12.67
C GLY A 31 13.64 17.27 -12.75
N PHE A 32 13.03 16.66 -13.76
CA PHE A 32 11.55 16.51 -13.84
C PHE A 32 10.94 15.82 -12.61
N CYS A 33 11.71 14.94 -11.96
CA CYS A 33 11.26 14.23 -10.76
C CYS A 33 11.18 15.09 -9.49
N LEU A 34 11.73 16.31 -9.48
CA LEU A 34 11.84 17.15 -8.28
C LEU A 34 10.48 17.63 -7.78
N SER A 35 9.63 18.15 -8.67
CA SER A 35 8.31 18.68 -8.32
C SER A 35 7.36 17.59 -7.82
N SER A 36 7.51 16.36 -8.29
CA SER A 36 6.67 15.22 -7.91
C SER A 36 7.16 14.44 -6.69
N CYS A 37 8.40 14.66 -6.23
CA CYS A 37 8.96 13.88 -5.13
C CYS A 37 8.55 14.42 -3.75
N PRO A 38 7.84 13.64 -2.92
CA PRO A 38 7.35 14.13 -1.63
C PRO A 38 8.48 14.54 -0.66
N THR A 39 9.56 13.76 -0.59
CA THR A 39 10.67 14.05 0.33
C THR A 39 11.45 15.28 -0.10
N TYR A 40 11.66 15.49 -1.40
CA TYR A 40 12.26 16.73 -1.90
C TYR A 40 11.36 17.93 -1.62
N ARG A 41 10.04 17.81 -1.83
CA ARG A 41 9.07 18.90 -1.57
C ARG A 41 8.98 19.32 -0.11
N VAL A 42 9.40 18.47 0.82
CA VAL A 42 9.49 18.79 2.26
C VAL A 42 10.89 19.27 2.64
N THR A 43 11.93 18.58 2.19
CA THR A 43 13.32 18.86 2.62
C THR A 43 14.02 19.95 1.83
N TRP A 44 13.64 20.16 0.57
CA TRP A 44 14.36 20.95 -0.44
C TRP A 44 15.83 20.54 -0.64
N ARG A 45 16.18 19.32 -0.22
CA ARG A 45 17.53 18.77 -0.36
C ARG A 45 17.59 17.96 -1.64
N GLU A 46 18.47 18.36 -2.56
CA GLU A 46 18.65 17.66 -3.85
C GLU A 46 19.01 16.18 -3.66
N ARG A 47 19.84 15.85 -2.66
CA ARG A 47 20.17 14.47 -2.28
C ARG A 47 18.94 13.64 -1.89
N SER A 48 17.92 14.30 -1.34
CA SER A 48 16.65 13.72 -0.93
C SER A 48 15.61 13.71 -2.05
N SER A 49 16.03 13.90 -3.30
CA SER A 49 15.22 13.71 -4.50
C SER A 49 15.47 12.34 -5.15
N PRO A 50 14.69 11.93 -6.16
CA PRO A 50 14.89 10.68 -6.89
C PRO A 50 16.22 10.71 -7.67
N ARG A 51 16.52 11.81 -8.36
CA ARG A 51 17.80 11.96 -9.09
C ARG A 51 19.00 12.03 -8.16
N GLY A 52 18.87 12.65 -6.98
CA GLY A 52 19.91 12.66 -5.95
C GLY A 52 20.19 11.25 -5.44
N ARG A 53 19.15 10.48 -5.14
CA ARG A 53 19.29 9.06 -4.74
C ARG A 53 19.90 8.19 -5.82
N ILE A 54 19.50 8.37 -7.09
CA ILE A 54 20.12 7.66 -8.21
C ILE A 54 21.61 8.00 -8.31
N TRP A 55 21.99 9.27 -8.08
CA TRP A 55 23.41 9.65 -8.05
C TRP A 55 24.19 8.91 -6.96
N LEU A 56 23.59 8.78 -5.76
CA LEU A 56 24.20 8.01 -4.67
C LEU A 56 24.30 6.52 -5.02
N MET A 57 23.24 5.92 -5.58
CA MET A 57 23.27 4.52 -6.07
C MET A 57 24.36 4.31 -7.12
N LYS A 58 24.49 5.24 -8.07
CA LYS A 58 25.56 5.22 -9.08
C LYS A 58 26.95 5.30 -8.44
N SER A 59 27.11 6.18 -7.45
CA SER A 59 28.38 6.36 -6.74
C SER A 59 28.77 5.09 -5.97
N VAL A 60 27.81 4.37 -5.38
CA VAL A 60 28.05 3.05 -4.78
C VAL A 60 28.44 2.04 -5.85
N ALA A 61 27.68 1.96 -6.95
CA ALA A 61 27.94 1.02 -8.05
C ALA A 61 29.32 1.21 -8.70
N GLU A 62 29.79 2.46 -8.81
CA GLU A 62 31.11 2.82 -9.35
C GLU A 62 32.23 2.75 -8.29
N GLY A 63 31.94 2.32 -7.06
CA GLY A 63 32.91 2.17 -5.97
C GLY A 63 33.46 3.50 -5.43
N ARG A 64 32.78 4.62 -5.71
CA ARG A 64 33.12 5.97 -5.22
C ARG A 64 32.52 6.26 -3.85
N LEU A 65 31.43 5.58 -3.49
CA LEU A 65 30.75 5.65 -2.20
C LEU A 65 30.68 4.25 -1.60
N ASP A 66 30.84 4.13 -0.28
CA ASP A 66 30.69 2.85 0.42
C ASP A 66 29.20 2.46 0.48
N LEU A 67 28.90 1.16 0.35
CA LEU A 67 27.53 0.66 0.49
C LEU A 67 26.91 0.99 1.86
N LEU A 68 27.72 1.00 2.92
CA LEU A 68 27.28 1.29 4.28
C LEU A 68 27.48 2.76 4.68
N ASP A 69 27.71 3.65 3.71
CA ASP A 69 27.80 5.08 3.96
C ASP A 69 26.51 5.59 4.63
N PRO A 70 26.59 6.32 5.76
CA PRO A 70 25.42 6.80 6.48
C PRO A 70 24.47 7.66 5.64
N VAL A 71 24.99 8.47 4.72
CA VAL A 71 24.18 9.32 3.84
C VAL A 71 23.42 8.46 2.82
N PHE A 72 24.07 7.45 2.27
CA PHE A 72 23.39 6.50 1.39
C PHE A 72 22.26 5.76 2.13
N ALA A 73 22.56 5.23 3.33
CA ALA A 73 21.59 4.52 4.15
C ALA A 73 20.39 5.41 4.54
N GLU A 74 20.64 6.65 4.99
CA GLU A 74 19.62 7.65 5.30
C GLU A 74 18.70 7.87 4.10
N GLU A 75 19.28 8.16 2.93
CA GLU A 75 18.48 8.54 1.75
C GLU A 75 17.72 7.37 1.14
N MET A 76 18.25 6.15 1.21
CA MET A 76 17.50 4.96 0.82
C MET A 76 16.31 4.73 1.74
N GLN A 77 16.44 4.97 3.04
CA GLN A 77 15.36 4.79 4.02
C GLN A 77 14.33 5.93 4.01
N LEU A 78 14.78 7.16 3.73
CA LEU A 78 13.92 8.34 3.68
C LEU A 78 12.90 8.28 2.54
N CYS A 79 13.18 7.56 1.45
CA CYS A 79 12.23 7.44 0.34
C CYS A 79 10.92 6.72 0.75
N LEU A 80 9.76 7.17 0.28
CA LEU A 80 8.48 6.49 0.55
C LEU A 80 8.18 5.36 -0.44
N ASN A 81 9.01 5.18 -1.48
CA ASN A 81 8.75 4.27 -2.60
C ASN A 81 7.37 4.49 -3.27
N CYS A 82 6.93 5.76 -3.37
CA CYS A 82 5.63 6.13 -3.93
C CYS A 82 5.57 6.12 -5.47
N ARG A 83 6.70 5.88 -6.13
CA ARG A 83 6.84 5.80 -7.60
C ARG A 83 6.45 7.05 -8.40
N ALA A 84 6.14 8.18 -7.75
CA ALA A 84 5.79 9.44 -8.44
C ALA A 84 6.84 9.91 -9.45
N CYS A 85 8.11 9.65 -9.17
CA CYS A 85 9.22 9.97 -10.07
C CYS A 85 9.18 9.17 -11.38
N GLU A 86 8.68 7.94 -11.37
CA GLU A 86 8.57 7.11 -12.58
C GLU A 86 7.46 7.61 -13.50
N ALA A 87 6.45 8.29 -12.97
CA ALA A 87 5.37 8.88 -13.76
C ALA A 87 5.80 10.07 -14.62
N VAL A 88 6.83 10.77 -14.19
CA VAL A 88 7.29 12.02 -14.82
C VAL A 88 8.67 11.87 -15.45
N CYS A 89 9.26 10.67 -15.44
CA CYS A 89 10.61 10.45 -15.94
C CYS A 89 10.62 10.29 -17.46
N PRO A 90 11.18 11.24 -18.24
CA PRO A 90 11.25 11.10 -19.69
C PRO A 90 12.20 9.97 -20.13
N SER A 91 13.15 9.59 -19.27
CA SER A 91 14.12 8.53 -19.52
C SER A 91 13.61 7.13 -19.16
N GLY A 92 12.39 7.00 -18.62
CA GLY A 92 11.82 5.70 -18.24
C GLY A 92 12.64 4.94 -17.21
N VAL A 93 13.17 5.63 -16.19
CA VAL A 93 13.89 4.97 -15.08
C VAL A 93 12.88 4.20 -14.21
N HIS A 94 13.06 2.89 -14.08
CA HIS A 94 12.33 2.04 -13.12
C HIS A 94 12.89 2.24 -11.70
N TYR A 95 12.61 3.41 -11.15
CA TYR A 95 13.23 3.91 -9.92
C TYR A 95 13.06 3.01 -8.71
N GLY A 96 11.87 2.45 -8.49
CA GLY A 96 11.69 1.65 -7.28
C GLY A 96 12.28 0.25 -7.38
N GLU A 97 12.52 -0.30 -8.58
CA GLU A 97 13.34 -1.53 -8.72
C GLU A 97 14.76 -1.30 -8.19
N ILE A 98 15.40 -0.21 -8.63
CA ILE A 98 16.76 0.14 -8.16
C ILE A 98 16.77 0.56 -6.69
N LEU A 99 15.70 1.20 -6.19
CA LEU A 99 15.57 1.55 -4.77
C LEU A 99 15.41 0.32 -3.89
N GLU A 100 14.51 -0.60 -4.23
CA GLU A 100 14.24 -1.82 -3.45
C GLU A 100 15.47 -2.73 -3.43
N ALA A 101 16.14 -2.88 -4.57
CA ALA A 101 17.42 -3.59 -4.65
C ALA A 101 18.50 -2.91 -3.79
N SER A 102 18.62 -1.58 -3.84
CA SER A 102 19.56 -0.84 -2.99
C SER A 102 19.26 -1.00 -1.50
N ARG A 103 17.99 -1.01 -1.10
CA ARG A 103 17.56 -1.28 0.29
C ARG A 103 17.87 -2.71 0.71
N ALA A 104 17.65 -3.69 -0.17
CA ALA A 104 18.00 -5.08 0.10
C ALA A 104 19.51 -5.22 0.36
N GLN A 105 20.34 -4.61 -0.49
CA GLN A 105 21.80 -4.60 -0.32
C GLN A 105 22.21 -3.99 1.02
N LEU A 106 21.61 -2.85 1.41
CA LEU A 106 21.84 -2.24 2.73
C LEU A 106 21.46 -3.19 3.87
N VAL A 107 20.27 -3.79 3.83
CA VAL A 107 19.77 -4.66 4.90
C VAL A 107 20.58 -5.95 5.03
N GLN A 108 21.08 -6.48 3.92
CA GLN A 108 21.90 -7.69 3.86
C GLN A 108 23.30 -7.50 4.45
N HIS A 109 23.89 -6.31 4.28
CA HIS A 109 25.27 -6.04 4.69
C HIS A 109 25.41 -5.23 5.99
N ARG A 110 24.35 -4.51 6.39
CA ARG A 110 24.34 -3.73 7.63
C ARG A 110 24.24 -4.64 8.86
N GLU A 111 24.99 -4.30 9.90
CA GLU A 111 24.78 -4.86 11.23
C GLU A 111 23.43 -4.43 11.81
N GLN A 112 22.57 -5.42 12.05
CA GLN A 112 21.27 -5.20 12.68
C GLN A 112 21.37 -5.43 14.18
N SER A 113 20.84 -4.51 14.98
CA SER A 113 20.70 -4.69 16.42
C SER A 113 19.82 -5.89 16.76
N TRP A 114 19.99 -6.50 17.93
CA TRP A 114 19.16 -7.64 18.35
C TRP A 114 17.66 -7.28 18.41
N ARG A 115 17.32 -6.03 18.77
CA ARG A 115 15.94 -5.52 18.77
C ARG A 115 15.37 -5.46 17.37
N GLU A 116 16.15 -4.96 16.40
CA GLU A 116 15.74 -4.92 15.00
C GLU A 116 15.56 -6.35 14.44
N ARG A 117 16.50 -7.26 14.73
CA ARG A 117 16.40 -8.67 14.31
C ARG A 117 15.14 -9.31 14.86
N LEU A 118 14.84 -9.09 16.15
CA LEU A 118 13.63 -9.61 16.78
C LEU A 118 12.36 -9.00 16.16
N PHE A 119 12.34 -7.69 15.92
CA PHE A 119 11.22 -7.00 15.28
C PHE A 119 10.98 -7.52 13.85
N ARG A 120 12.03 -7.67 13.04
CA ARG A 120 11.95 -8.23 11.68
C ARG A 120 11.48 -9.68 11.69
N LEU A 121 12.00 -10.49 12.62
CA LEU A 121 11.58 -11.88 12.80
C LEU A 121 10.09 -11.96 13.17
N ALA A 122 9.67 -11.24 14.21
CA ALA A 122 8.30 -11.25 14.70
C ALA A 122 7.32 -10.65 13.67
N GLY A 123 7.62 -9.47 13.13
CA GLY A 123 6.76 -8.74 12.21
C GLY A 123 6.73 -9.35 10.81
N PHE A 124 7.87 -9.47 10.14
CA PHE A 124 7.91 -9.89 8.74
C PHE A 124 7.83 -11.40 8.57
N ARG A 125 8.58 -12.18 9.35
CA ARG A 125 8.67 -13.64 9.14
C ARG A 125 7.55 -14.41 9.84
N ILE A 126 7.19 -14.05 11.07
CA ILE A 126 6.18 -14.79 11.85
C ILE A 126 4.79 -14.24 11.56
N LEU A 127 4.58 -12.94 11.78
CA LEU A 127 3.25 -12.31 11.73
C LEU A 127 2.75 -12.15 10.29
N LEU A 128 3.50 -11.43 9.44
CA LEU A 128 3.12 -11.18 8.05
C LEU A 128 3.51 -12.32 7.09
N GLY A 129 4.31 -13.28 7.56
CA GLY A 129 4.72 -14.45 6.79
C GLY A 129 3.64 -15.52 6.69
N ASP A 130 2.60 -15.46 7.52
CA ASP A 130 1.48 -16.40 7.53
C ASP A 130 0.17 -15.70 7.94
N MET A 131 -0.83 -15.70 7.07
CA MET A 131 -2.10 -15.00 7.32
C MET A 131 -2.94 -15.62 8.43
N ARG A 132 -2.73 -16.89 8.80
CA ARG A 132 -3.38 -17.48 9.99
C ARG A 132 -2.86 -16.82 11.26
N ARG A 133 -1.55 -16.63 11.36
CA ARG A 133 -0.91 -15.95 12.49
C ARG A 133 -1.26 -14.46 12.52
N PHE A 134 -1.25 -13.80 11.37
CA PHE A 134 -1.69 -12.40 11.26
C PHE A 134 -3.10 -12.21 11.81
N ARG A 135 -4.06 -13.05 11.39
CA ARG A 135 -5.44 -12.99 11.88
C ARG A 135 -5.54 -13.31 13.37
N ALA A 136 -4.83 -14.31 13.87
CA ALA A 136 -4.82 -14.63 15.29
C ALA A 136 -4.32 -13.44 16.14
N ALA A 137 -3.23 -12.79 15.72
CA ALA A 137 -2.72 -11.60 16.39
C ALA A 137 -3.70 -10.42 16.34
N ASN A 138 -4.36 -10.20 15.19
CA ASN A 138 -5.40 -9.16 15.08
C ASN A 138 -6.65 -9.48 15.93
N ALA A 139 -7.01 -10.76 16.09
CA ALA A 139 -8.10 -11.16 16.98
C ALA A 139 -7.76 -10.87 18.45
N LEU A 140 -6.51 -11.12 18.87
CA LEU A 140 -6.02 -10.73 20.20
C LEU A 140 -5.99 -9.20 20.36
N LEU A 141 -5.55 -8.48 19.32
CA LEU A 141 -5.56 -7.02 19.34
C LEU A 141 -6.98 -6.46 19.46
N ARG A 142 -7.95 -7.05 18.76
CA ARG A 142 -9.37 -6.69 18.89
C ARG A 142 -9.89 -6.93 20.30
N TRP A 143 -9.55 -8.06 20.90
CA TRP A 143 -9.88 -8.34 22.30
C TRP A 143 -9.27 -7.28 23.21
N TYR A 144 -8.00 -6.92 23.02
CA TYR A 144 -7.35 -5.84 23.75
C TYR A 144 -8.09 -4.50 23.58
N GLN A 145 -8.46 -4.14 22.35
CA GLN A 145 -9.18 -2.89 22.04
C GLN A 145 -10.55 -2.78 22.72
N ARG A 146 -11.24 -3.91 22.92
CA ARG A 146 -12.53 -3.99 23.61
C ARG A 146 -12.43 -4.14 25.11
N SER A 147 -11.31 -4.66 25.59
CA SER A 147 -11.11 -4.89 27.00
C SER A 147 -10.96 -3.55 27.76
N PRO A 148 -11.36 -3.49 29.04
CA PRO A 148 -11.05 -2.34 29.90
C PRO A 148 -9.54 -2.18 30.15
N LEU A 149 -8.70 -3.12 29.68
CA LEU A 149 -7.25 -3.02 29.77
C LEU A 149 -6.68 -1.89 28.92
N ARG A 150 -7.27 -1.56 27.77
CA ARG A 150 -6.75 -0.50 26.91
C ARG A 150 -6.68 0.87 27.60
N PRO A 151 -7.77 1.40 28.22
CA PRO A 151 -7.68 2.66 28.95
C PRO A 151 -6.75 2.56 30.17
N LEU A 152 -6.66 1.40 30.84
CA LEU A 152 -5.74 1.19 31.96
C LEU A 152 -4.28 1.25 31.51
N VAL A 153 -3.93 0.58 30.41
CA VAL A 153 -2.58 0.57 29.83
C VAL A 153 -2.18 1.95 29.31
N ARG A 154 -3.12 2.72 28.77
CA ARG A 154 -2.88 4.12 28.38
C ARG A 154 -2.63 5.02 29.60
N ARG A 155 -3.35 4.79 30.71
CA ARG A 155 -3.19 5.57 31.95
C ARG A 155 -1.96 5.17 32.78
N SER A 156 -1.50 3.93 32.70
CA SER A 156 -0.39 3.43 33.52
C SER A 156 0.99 3.96 33.13
N GLY A 157 1.11 4.63 31.97
CA GLY A 157 2.39 5.12 31.45
C GLY A 157 3.30 4.02 30.89
N VAL A 158 2.90 2.75 30.94
CA VAL A 158 3.73 1.63 30.46
C VAL A 158 4.05 1.73 28.97
N LEU A 159 3.12 2.23 28.15
CA LEU A 159 3.36 2.43 26.72
C LEU A 159 4.44 3.48 26.47
N ARG A 160 4.52 4.52 27.30
CA ARG A 160 5.56 5.55 27.21
C ARG A 160 6.91 4.99 27.64
N LEU A 161 6.94 4.21 28.72
CA LEU A 161 8.16 3.52 29.18
C LEU A 161 8.73 2.58 28.10
N LEU A 162 7.85 1.91 27.35
CA LEU A 162 8.23 0.99 26.27
C LEU A 162 8.44 1.67 24.91
N GLY A 163 8.16 2.97 24.78
CA GLY A 163 8.23 3.70 23.51
C GLY A 163 7.18 3.26 22.47
N LEU A 164 6.05 2.70 22.92
CA LEU A 164 4.99 2.15 22.06
C LEU A 164 3.77 3.08 21.91
N GLU A 165 3.79 4.26 22.53
CA GLU A 165 2.68 5.23 22.52
C GLU A 165 2.25 5.61 21.10
N GLN A 166 3.22 5.96 20.23
CA GLN A 166 2.94 6.32 18.84
C GLN A 166 2.44 5.11 18.02
N ALA A 167 3.03 3.93 18.24
CA ALA A 167 2.62 2.72 17.55
C ALA A 167 1.19 2.30 17.93
N GLU A 168 0.80 2.44 19.21
CA GLU A 168 -0.57 2.15 19.67
C GLU A 168 -1.58 3.16 19.13
N ALA A 169 -1.22 4.45 19.08
CA ALA A 169 -2.08 5.51 18.54
C ALA A 169 -2.40 5.33 17.04
N LEU A 170 -1.48 4.69 16.30
CA LEU A 170 -1.63 4.37 14.87
C LEU A 170 -2.36 3.05 14.60
N LEU A 171 -2.75 2.29 15.63
CA LEU A 171 -3.46 1.03 15.42
C LEU A 171 -4.84 1.26 14.80
N PRO A 172 -5.20 0.50 13.74
CA PRO A 172 -6.56 0.49 13.22
C PRO A 172 -7.57 0.03 14.27
N ALA A 173 -8.82 0.46 14.14
CA ALA A 173 -9.93 -0.31 14.68
C ALA A 173 -10.00 -1.67 13.94
N ILE A 174 -9.97 -2.77 14.69
CA ILE A 174 -10.01 -4.11 14.10
C ILE A 174 -11.46 -4.56 13.92
N ALA A 175 -11.80 -5.06 12.72
CA ALA A 175 -13.17 -5.42 12.38
C ALA A 175 -13.73 -6.59 13.21
N ASP A 176 -15.06 -6.63 13.33
CA ASP A 176 -15.79 -7.71 14.02
C ASP A 176 -15.72 -9.05 13.31
N ARG A 177 -15.66 -9.00 11.99
CA ARG A 177 -15.56 -10.17 11.14
C ARG A 177 -14.46 -9.92 10.14
N PHE A 178 -13.54 -10.87 10.05
CA PHE A 178 -12.49 -10.84 9.03
C PHE A 178 -13.01 -11.49 7.77
N VAL A 179 -12.56 -11.01 6.61
CA VAL A 179 -12.76 -11.72 5.35
C VAL A 179 -11.61 -12.68 5.15
N VAL A 180 -11.90 -13.98 5.11
CA VAL A 180 -10.88 -15.03 4.99
C VAL A 180 -11.00 -15.68 3.62
N ALA A 181 -9.86 -15.97 3.00
CA ALA A 181 -9.82 -16.78 1.80
C ALA A 181 -9.91 -18.27 2.18
N ASP A 182 -11.14 -18.78 2.24
CA ASP A 182 -11.53 -20.10 2.73
C ASP A 182 -12.16 -21.00 1.64
N GLY A 183 -12.19 -20.53 0.39
CA GLY A 183 -12.83 -21.20 -0.74
C GLY A 183 -14.27 -20.76 -0.97
N ARG A 184 -14.80 -19.80 -0.19
CA ARG A 184 -16.15 -19.27 -0.38
C ARG A 184 -16.36 -18.80 -1.82
N PHE A 185 -17.43 -19.30 -2.41
CA PHE A 185 -17.95 -18.90 -3.72
C PHE A 185 -19.21 -18.06 -3.52
N VAL A 186 -19.27 -16.89 -4.16
CA VAL A 186 -20.44 -16.01 -4.14
C VAL A 186 -20.91 -15.82 -5.58
N PRO A 187 -22.11 -16.32 -5.95
CA PRO A 187 -22.58 -16.25 -7.32
C PRO A 187 -22.90 -14.82 -7.76
N ALA A 188 -22.76 -14.56 -9.05
CA ALA A 188 -23.27 -13.37 -9.71
C ALA A 188 -24.78 -13.17 -9.46
N GLN A 189 -25.22 -11.92 -9.42
CA GLN A 189 -26.63 -11.55 -9.48
C GLN A 189 -27.00 -11.21 -10.92
N GLY A 190 -28.13 -11.74 -11.40
CA GLY A 190 -28.56 -11.55 -12.79
C GLY A 190 -27.73 -12.35 -13.79
N GLU A 191 -27.44 -11.78 -14.95
CA GLU A 191 -26.67 -12.43 -16.00
C GLU A 191 -25.19 -12.59 -15.61
N ARG A 192 -24.67 -13.81 -15.77
CA ARG A 192 -23.27 -14.14 -15.44
C ARG A 192 -22.32 -13.66 -16.52
N ARG A 193 -21.43 -12.73 -16.18
CA ARG A 193 -20.48 -12.06 -17.08
C ARG A 193 -19.02 -12.53 -16.93
N GLY A 194 -18.74 -13.30 -15.88
CA GLY A 194 -17.40 -13.86 -15.64
C GLY A 194 -17.21 -14.34 -14.22
N ARG A 195 -16.03 -14.88 -13.95
CA ARG A 195 -15.58 -15.35 -12.63
C ARG A 195 -14.26 -14.71 -12.24
N VAL A 196 -14.23 -14.13 -11.05
CA VAL A 196 -13.06 -13.43 -10.53
C VAL A 196 -12.67 -13.93 -9.14
N ALA A 197 -11.39 -13.86 -8.82
CA ALA A 197 -10.90 -14.10 -7.46
C ALA A 197 -10.67 -12.77 -6.75
N LEU A 198 -11.12 -12.63 -5.50
CA LEU A 198 -10.77 -11.46 -4.68
C LEU A 198 -9.50 -11.76 -3.88
N PHE A 199 -8.47 -10.94 -4.09
CA PHE A 199 -7.26 -10.98 -3.27
C PHE A 199 -7.50 -10.32 -1.91
N THR A 200 -7.49 -11.13 -0.85
CA THR A 200 -7.89 -10.70 0.50
C THR A 200 -6.81 -9.86 1.20
N GLY A 201 -5.53 -10.12 0.93
CA GLY A 201 -4.41 -9.42 1.57
C GLY A 201 -4.41 -9.50 3.11
N CYS A 202 -3.63 -8.62 3.75
CA CYS A 202 -3.47 -8.60 5.20
C CYS A 202 -4.34 -7.53 5.89
N VAL A 203 -4.03 -6.24 5.72
CA VAL A 203 -4.72 -5.16 6.45
C VAL A 203 -6.18 -5.02 6.01
N MET A 204 -6.45 -5.17 4.72
CA MET A 204 -7.82 -5.07 4.19
C MET A 204 -8.73 -6.18 4.73
N SER A 205 -8.20 -7.39 4.95
CA SER A 205 -8.99 -8.52 5.48
C SER A 205 -9.30 -8.43 6.96
N THR A 206 -8.54 -7.64 7.75
CA THR A 206 -8.72 -7.53 9.20
C THR A 206 -9.26 -6.19 9.66
N ALA A 207 -8.68 -5.06 9.23
CA ALA A 207 -9.11 -3.73 9.65
C ALA A 207 -10.27 -3.21 8.79
N TYR A 208 -10.22 -3.44 7.48
CA TYR A 208 -11.21 -2.93 6.52
C TYR A 208 -12.02 -4.06 5.87
N ALA A 209 -12.37 -5.08 6.64
CA ALA A 209 -13.10 -6.24 6.14
C ALA A 209 -14.43 -5.86 5.44
N HIS A 210 -15.07 -4.77 5.89
CA HIS A 210 -16.27 -4.21 5.27
C HIS A 210 -16.03 -3.75 3.81
N VAL A 211 -14.83 -3.29 3.46
CA VAL A 211 -14.46 -2.92 2.07
C VAL A 211 -14.42 -4.15 1.17
N HIS A 212 -13.90 -5.28 1.67
CA HIS A 212 -13.95 -6.55 0.92
C HIS A 212 -15.38 -7.04 0.73
N GLU A 213 -16.19 -6.98 1.78
CA GLU A 213 -17.60 -7.36 1.68
C GLU A 213 -18.37 -6.44 0.72
N ALA A 214 -18.10 -5.12 0.72
CA ALA A 214 -18.63 -4.17 -0.26
C ALA A 214 -18.14 -4.51 -1.68
N THR A 215 -16.87 -4.87 -1.84
CA THR A 215 -16.28 -5.27 -3.12
C THR A 215 -16.98 -6.52 -3.68
N ILE A 216 -17.23 -7.53 -2.85
CA ILE A 216 -17.97 -8.74 -3.24
C ILE A 216 -19.37 -8.35 -3.72
N ARG A 217 -20.12 -7.54 -2.95
CA ARG A 217 -21.48 -7.12 -3.31
C ARG A 217 -21.51 -6.28 -4.59
N VAL A 218 -20.56 -5.38 -4.78
CA VAL A 218 -20.44 -4.56 -6.00
C VAL A 218 -20.16 -5.45 -7.21
N LEU A 219 -19.22 -6.40 -7.12
CA LEU A 219 -18.89 -7.30 -8.22
C LEU A 219 -20.04 -8.24 -8.58
N THR A 220 -20.68 -8.87 -7.58
CA THR A 220 -21.79 -9.80 -7.83
C THR A 220 -23.00 -9.10 -8.42
N ARG A 221 -23.34 -7.89 -7.94
CA ARG A 221 -24.39 -7.05 -8.53
C ARG A 221 -24.08 -6.62 -9.97
N ASN A 222 -22.80 -6.58 -10.34
CA ASN A 222 -22.36 -6.31 -11.71
C ASN A 222 -22.17 -7.57 -12.57
N GLY A 223 -22.71 -8.72 -12.12
CA GLY A 223 -22.76 -9.96 -12.89
C GLY A 223 -21.54 -10.87 -12.77
N PHE A 224 -20.66 -10.68 -11.78
CA PHE A 224 -19.45 -11.50 -11.63
C PHE A 224 -19.56 -12.50 -10.47
N ASP A 225 -19.22 -13.76 -10.74
CA ASP A 225 -18.97 -14.75 -9.70
C ASP A 225 -17.69 -14.36 -8.95
N VAL A 226 -17.73 -14.33 -7.62
CA VAL A 226 -16.58 -13.99 -6.78
C VAL A 226 -16.12 -15.19 -5.97
N VAL A 227 -14.82 -15.50 -6.07
CA VAL A 227 -14.19 -16.62 -5.34
C VAL A 227 -13.15 -16.11 -4.36
N LEU A 228 -13.22 -16.56 -3.11
CA LEU A 228 -12.21 -16.32 -2.08
C LEU A 228 -11.23 -17.48 -2.03
N VAL A 229 -10.32 -17.55 -3.00
CA VAL A 229 -9.44 -18.71 -3.22
C VAL A 229 -8.53 -18.99 -2.01
N SER A 230 -8.62 -20.19 -1.44
CA SER A 230 -7.81 -20.62 -0.29
C SER A 230 -6.31 -20.57 -0.56
N GLY A 231 -5.51 -20.36 0.49
CA GLY A 231 -4.04 -20.42 0.43
C GLY A 231 -3.34 -19.08 0.23
N GLN A 232 -4.07 -18.02 -0.14
CA GLN A 232 -3.55 -16.66 -0.23
C GLN A 232 -2.81 -16.21 1.04
N GLN A 233 -1.72 -15.47 0.85
CA GLN A 233 -0.91 -14.86 1.90
C GLN A 233 -0.84 -13.33 1.72
N CYS A 234 -0.04 -12.65 2.55
CA CYS A 234 0.31 -11.25 2.30
C CYS A 234 0.93 -11.10 0.89
N CYS A 235 0.72 -9.97 0.23
CA CYS A 235 1.32 -9.66 -1.07
C CYS A 235 2.85 -9.53 -1.03
N GLY A 236 3.45 -9.35 0.16
CA GLY A 236 4.91 -9.21 0.30
C GLY A 236 5.46 -7.81 0.07
N ALA A 237 4.61 -6.82 -0.26
CA ALA A 237 5.02 -5.44 -0.53
C ALA A 237 5.86 -4.85 0.61
N LEU A 238 5.37 -5.02 1.83
CA LEU A 238 6.04 -4.47 3.01
C LEU A 238 7.41 -5.11 3.26
N HIS A 239 7.57 -6.40 2.96
CA HIS A 239 8.85 -7.11 3.05
C HIS A 239 9.85 -6.54 2.05
N VAL A 240 9.47 -6.47 0.76
CA VAL A 240 10.34 -5.99 -0.30
C VAL A 240 10.74 -4.53 -0.06
N HIS A 241 9.78 -3.67 0.28
CA HIS A 241 10.05 -2.26 0.59
C HIS A 241 10.97 -2.06 1.81
N SER A 242 11.03 -3.03 2.72
CA SER A 242 11.86 -3.02 3.93
C SER A 242 13.20 -3.74 3.77
N GLY A 243 13.56 -4.09 2.52
CA GLY A 243 14.83 -4.75 2.18
C GLY A 243 14.85 -6.26 2.47
N GLU A 244 13.68 -6.92 2.48
CA GLU A 244 13.53 -8.37 2.71
C GLU A 244 13.01 -9.11 1.46
N PRO A 245 13.69 -9.03 0.30
CA PRO A 245 13.17 -9.54 -0.96
C PRO A 245 12.93 -11.05 -0.94
N GLU A 246 13.72 -11.84 -0.21
CA GLU A 246 13.52 -13.29 -0.16
C GLU A 246 12.23 -13.67 0.59
N LEU A 247 11.88 -12.96 1.67
CA LEU A 247 10.58 -13.14 2.33
C LEU A 247 9.44 -12.80 1.36
N GLY A 248 9.60 -11.72 0.59
CA GLY A 248 8.69 -11.33 -0.48
C GLY A 248 8.54 -12.42 -1.55
N ARG A 249 9.65 -13.00 -2.04
CA ARG A 249 9.64 -14.09 -3.02
C ARG A 249 8.89 -15.31 -2.52
N ARG A 250 9.10 -15.72 -1.26
CA ARG A 250 8.36 -16.85 -0.69
C ARG A 250 6.85 -16.59 -0.64
N LEU A 251 6.43 -15.38 -0.29
CA LEU A 251 5.02 -15.00 -0.29
C LEU A 251 4.46 -14.97 -1.72
N ALA A 252 5.23 -14.45 -2.67
CA ALA A 252 4.85 -14.42 -4.08
C ALA A 252 4.63 -15.84 -4.64
N ARG A 253 5.55 -16.77 -4.38
CA ARG A 253 5.41 -18.19 -4.78
C ARG A 253 4.12 -18.81 -4.24
N ARG A 254 3.84 -18.65 -2.93
CA ARG A 254 2.60 -19.14 -2.31
C ARG A 254 1.33 -18.52 -2.90
N ASN A 255 1.38 -17.23 -3.20
CA ASN A 255 0.25 -16.55 -3.84
C ASN A 255 0.03 -17.02 -5.27
N ILE A 256 1.10 -17.31 -6.03
CA ILE A 256 1.03 -17.90 -7.37
C ILE A 256 0.41 -19.30 -7.29
N GLU A 257 0.93 -20.17 -6.43
CA GLU A 257 0.38 -21.53 -6.21
C GLU A 257 -1.11 -21.49 -5.84
N ALA A 258 -1.55 -20.51 -5.06
CA ALA A 258 -2.95 -20.38 -4.65
C ALA A 258 -3.85 -19.84 -5.76
N LEU A 259 -3.39 -18.86 -6.56
CA LEU A 259 -4.24 -18.07 -7.45
C LEU A 259 -4.10 -18.45 -8.93
N GLU A 260 -3.13 -19.30 -9.30
CA GLU A 260 -3.01 -19.80 -10.65
C GLU A 260 -4.20 -20.72 -10.96
N SER A 261 -5.15 -20.20 -11.73
CA SER A 261 -6.30 -20.99 -12.17
C SER A 261 -6.71 -20.57 -13.57
N PRO A 262 -6.91 -21.53 -14.49
CA PRO A 262 -7.43 -21.23 -15.82
C PRO A 262 -8.88 -20.77 -15.80
N TYR A 263 -9.63 -21.04 -14.72
CA TYR A 263 -11.05 -20.73 -14.60
C TYR A 263 -11.35 -19.32 -14.07
N LEU A 264 -10.30 -18.53 -13.78
CA LEU A 264 -10.41 -17.15 -13.33
C LEU A 264 -10.15 -16.19 -14.50
N ASP A 265 -11.09 -15.28 -14.73
CA ASP A 265 -10.96 -14.21 -15.72
C ASP A 265 -10.06 -13.08 -15.21
N ALA A 266 -10.11 -12.80 -13.90
CA ALA A 266 -9.27 -11.79 -13.24
C ALA A 266 -9.04 -12.10 -11.75
N ILE A 267 -7.95 -11.56 -11.22
CA ILE A 267 -7.66 -11.46 -9.78
C ILE A 267 -7.89 -10.01 -9.39
N ILE A 268 -9.00 -9.76 -8.68
CA ILE A 268 -9.42 -8.43 -8.26
C ILE A 268 -8.71 -8.04 -6.96
N VAL A 269 -8.20 -6.82 -6.95
CA VAL A 269 -7.53 -6.21 -5.81
C VAL A 269 -8.17 -4.86 -5.52
N ASN A 270 -8.47 -4.57 -4.26
CA ASN A 270 -9.02 -3.28 -3.81
C ASN A 270 -8.04 -2.54 -2.88
N ALA A 271 -6.76 -2.89 -2.95
CA ALA A 271 -5.70 -2.25 -2.18
C ALA A 271 -4.57 -1.89 -3.12
N ALA A 272 -4.43 -0.59 -3.42
CA ALA A 272 -3.45 -0.09 -4.39
C ALA A 272 -2.03 -0.65 -4.19
N GLY A 273 -1.56 -0.74 -2.94
CA GLY A 273 -0.23 -1.30 -2.64
C GLY A 273 -0.11 -2.80 -2.92
N CYS A 274 -1.17 -3.58 -2.68
CA CYS A 274 -1.19 -5.00 -3.03
C CYS A 274 -1.24 -5.20 -4.55
N GLY A 275 -2.04 -4.38 -5.26
CA GLY A 275 -2.16 -4.45 -6.71
C GLY A 275 -0.84 -4.16 -7.42
N ALA A 276 -0.13 -3.10 -7.00
CA ALA A 276 1.21 -2.78 -7.51
C ALA A 276 2.18 -3.95 -7.28
N MET A 277 2.25 -4.48 -6.05
CA MET A 277 3.15 -5.58 -5.72
C MET A 277 2.87 -6.86 -6.51
N LEU A 278 1.59 -7.25 -6.64
CA LEU A 278 1.20 -8.43 -7.42
C LEU A 278 1.56 -8.29 -8.90
N LYS A 279 1.42 -7.09 -9.47
CA LYS A 279 1.84 -6.77 -10.85
C LYS A 279 3.38 -6.77 -11.01
N GLU A 280 4.12 -6.57 -9.92
CA GLU A 280 5.60 -6.57 -9.88
C GLU A 280 6.23 -7.95 -9.61
N TYR A 281 5.44 -8.99 -9.33
CA TYR A 281 5.95 -10.36 -9.16
C TYR A 281 6.87 -10.83 -10.30
N PRO A 282 6.63 -10.52 -11.59
CA PRO A 282 7.55 -10.89 -12.66
C PRO A 282 8.95 -10.31 -12.49
N ALA A 283 9.08 -9.09 -11.97
CA ALA A 283 10.37 -8.48 -11.69
C ALA A 283 11.04 -9.13 -10.46
N LEU A 284 10.26 -9.33 -9.39
CA LEU A 284 10.74 -9.95 -8.13
C LEU A 284 11.27 -11.39 -8.34
N LEU A 285 10.58 -12.15 -9.20
CA LEU A 285 10.84 -13.56 -9.51
C LEU A 285 11.55 -13.76 -10.86
N ARG A 286 12.09 -12.70 -11.47
CA ARG A 286 12.71 -12.77 -12.81
C ARG A 286 13.83 -13.81 -12.94
N GLN A 287 14.55 -14.05 -11.85
CA GLN A 287 15.65 -15.04 -11.77
C GLN A 287 15.20 -16.40 -11.21
N ASP A 288 13.91 -16.61 -10.98
CA ASP A 288 13.35 -17.85 -10.45
C ASP A 288 12.78 -18.68 -11.62
N HIS A 289 13.53 -19.70 -12.06
CA HIS A 289 13.21 -20.41 -13.29
C HIS A 289 11.86 -21.14 -13.25
N ASP A 290 11.43 -21.60 -12.07
CA ASP A 290 10.17 -22.31 -11.87
C ASP A 290 8.96 -21.37 -11.81
N TYR A 291 9.18 -20.10 -11.44
CA TYR A 291 8.12 -19.14 -11.17
C TYR A 291 8.08 -17.93 -12.10
N ALA A 292 9.13 -17.65 -12.88
CA ALA A 292 9.21 -16.43 -13.69
C ALA A 292 8.05 -16.30 -14.69
N GLU A 293 7.70 -17.37 -15.40
CA GLU A 293 6.57 -17.37 -16.34
C GLU A 293 5.21 -17.38 -15.62
N ARG A 294 5.06 -18.19 -14.57
CA ARG A 294 3.84 -18.24 -13.76
C ARG A 294 3.53 -16.87 -13.12
N ALA A 295 4.56 -16.14 -12.71
CA ALA A 295 4.44 -14.78 -12.21
C ALA A 295 3.93 -13.81 -13.28
N ARG A 296 4.41 -13.92 -14.54
CA ARG A 296 3.89 -13.11 -15.67
C ARG A 296 2.42 -13.40 -15.94
N GLN A 297 2.05 -14.69 -15.96
CA GLN A 297 0.67 -15.11 -16.19
C GLN A 297 -0.26 -14.60 -15.09
N LEU A 298 0.12 -14.75 -13.82
CA LEU A 298 -0.65 -14.22 -12.70
C LEU A 298 -0.77 -12.69 -12.79
N ALA A 299 0.33 -11.97 -12.97
CA ALA A 299 0.33 -10.51 -13.07
C ALA A 299 -0.55 -10.00 -14.20
N GLY A 300 -0.62 -10.71 -15.33
CA GLY A 300 -1.51 -10.40 -16.45
C GLY A 300 -3.00 -10.44 -16.09
N LYS A 301 -3.39 -11.29 -15.12
CA LYS A 301 -4.77 -11.40 -14.61
C LYS A 301 -5.09 -10.43 -13.47
N VAL A 302 -4.09 -9.80 -12.85
CA VAL A 302 -4.32 -8.88 -11.74
C VAL A 302 -4.96 -7.60 -12.25
N ARG A 303 -6.07 -7.22 -11.63
CA ARG A 303 -6.79 -5.97 -11.90
C ARG A 303 -7.17 -5.29 -10.60
N ASP A 304 -6.96 -3.99 -10.53
CA ASP A 304 -7.62 -3.19 -9.51
C ASP A 304 -9.15 -3.23 -9.74
N VAL A 305 -9.93 -3.25 -8.67
CA VAL A 305 -11.39 -3.30 -8.77
C VAL A 305 -11.96 -2.11 -9.56
N LEU A 306 -11.34 -0.94 -9.46
CA LEU A 306 -11.82 0.28 -10.09
C LEU A 306 -11.54 0.29 -11.59
N GLU A 307 -10.36 -0.15 -12.02
CA GLU A 307 -10.07 -0.31 -13.45
C GLU A 307 -10.96 -1.40 -14.07
N PHE A 308 -11.14 -2.52 -13.36
CA PHE A 308 -11.95 -3.63 -13.83
C PHE A 308 -13.42 -3.25 -14.05
N LEU A 309 -14.02 -2.52 -13.10
CA LEU A 309 -15.41 -2.07 -13.20
C LEU A 309 -15.62 -1.06 -14.34
N VAL A 310 -14.64 -0.19 -14.62
CA VAL A 310 -14.71 0.71 -15.77
C VAL A 310 -14.54 -0.04 -17.08
N GLU A 311 -13.55 -0.93 -17.18
CA GLU A 311 -13.28 -1.72 -18.39
C GLU A 311 -14.46 -2.63 -18.76
N ARG A 312 -15.08 -3.25 -17.76
CA ARG A 312 -16.25 -4.12 -17.99
C ARG A 312 -17.54 -3.34 -18.10
N GLY A 313 -17.62 -2.14 -17.52
CA GLY A 313 -18.87 -1.38 -17.42
C GLY A 313 -19.80 -1.90 -16.31
N LEU A 314 -20.53 -0.96 -15.71
CA LEU A 314 -21.51 -1.23 -14.66
C LEU A 314 -22.83 -1.68 -15.29
N THR A 315 -23.37 -2.82 -14.84
CA THR A 315 -24.74 -3.24 -15.18
C THR A 315 -25.75 -2.75 -14.14
N ALA A 316 -25.31 -2.60 -12.90
CA ALA A 316 -26.10 -2.00 -11.84
C ALA A 316 -26.05 -0.47 -11.95
N GLN A 317 -27.21 0.18 -12.00
CA GLN A 317 -27.32 1.64 -12.03
C GLN A 317 -27.13 2.20 -10.61
N PRO A 318 -26.14 3.09 -10.39
CA PRO A 318 -26.00 3.81 -9.13
C PRO A 318 -27.19 4.74 -8.88
N GLY A 319 -27.74 4.73 -7.67
CA GLY A 319 -28.75 5.68 -7.21
C GLY A 319 -28.14 6.99 -6.70
N PRO A 320 -28.97 8.00 -6.43
CA PRO A 320 -28.48 9.33 -6.06
C PRO A 320 -27.79 9.35 -4.69
N LEU A 321 -26.62 9.97 -4.63
CA LEU A 321 -25.91 10.31 -3.40
C LEU A 321 -25.60 11.82 -3.41
N PRO A 322 -26.37 12.67 -2.70
CA PRO A 322 -26.15 14.12 -2.67
C PRO A 322 -24.96 14.51 -1.77
N TRP A 323 -23.79 13.94 -2.06
CA TRP A 323 -22.57 14.10 -1.27
C TRP A 323 -21.55 14.92 -2.06
N THR A 324 -20.83 15.79 -1.38
CA THR A 324 -19.58 16.34 -1.91
C THR A 324 -18.43 15.44 -1.45
N VAL A 325 -17.67 14.90 -2.38
CA VAL A 325 -16.51 14.04 -2.07
C VAL A 325 -15.23 14.64 -2.62
N THR A 326 -14.12 14.40 -1.93
CA THR A 326 -12.78 14.63 -2.46
C THR A 326 -12.01 13.33 -2.59
N TYR A 327 -11.18 13.20 -3.61
CA TYR A 327 -10.45 11.96 -3.87
C TYR A 327 -8.98 12.07 -3.47
N GLN A 328 -8.59 11.29 -2.46
CA GLN A 328 -7.19 11.04 -2.17
C GLN A 328 -6.71 9.91 -3.08
N GLU A 329 -5.94 10.27 -4.11
CA GLU A 329 -5.42 9.37 -5.11
C GLU A 329 -4.20 8.58 -4.57
N PRO A 330 -4.30 7.26 -4.30
CA PRO A 330 -3.20 6.50 -3.74
C PRO A 330 -2.02 6.43 -4.72
N CYS A 331 -0.83 6.75 -4.24
CA CYS A 331 0.37 6.83 -5.08
C CYS A 331 0.71 5.53 -5.83
N HIS A 332 0.49 4.35 -5.23
CA HIS A 332 0.68 3.07 -5.94
C HIS A 332 -0.41 2.79 -6.98
N LEU A 333 -1.59 3.38 -6.86
CA LEU A 333 -2.63 3.27 -7.89
C LEU A 333 -2.28 4.16 -9.08
N ALA A 334 -1.96 5.43 -8.82
CA ALA A 334 -1.66 6.41 -9.85
C ALA A 334 -0.30 6.19 -10.53
N HIS A 335 0.76 5.97 -9.76
CA HIS A 335 2.13 5.97 -10.29
C HIS A 335 2.64 4.58 -10.64
N ALA A 336 2.38 3.58 -9.81
CA ALA A 336 2.84 2.21 -10.09
C ALA A 336 1.89 1.50 -11.08
N GLN A 337 0.59 1.55 -10.82
CA GLN A 337 -0.41 0.87 -11.66
C GLN A 337 -0.95 1.70 -12.83
N ARG A 338 -0.68 3.02 -12.88
CA ARG A 338 -1.16 3.94 -13.93
C ARG A 338 -2.67 4.11 -14.00
N ILE A 339 -3.35 3.92 -12.87
CA ILE A 339 -4.81 4.02 -12.76
C ILE A 339 -5.14 5.35 -12.08
N THR A 340 -5.66 6.30 -12.86
CA THR A 340 -5.95 7.67 -12.40
C THR A 340 -7.35 8.13 -12.79
N GLN A 341 -7.79 7.85 -14.02
CA GLN A 341 -9.09 8.29 -14.53
C GLN A 341 -10.24 7.42 -14.04
N GLN A 342 -10.01 6.11 -13.89
CA GLN A 342 -11.03 5.11 -13.59
C GLN A 342 -11.78 5.40 -12.27
N PRO A 343 -11.12 5.75 -11.15
CA PRO A 343 -11.81 6.19 -9.94
C PRO A 343 -12.75 7.39 -10.17
N ARG A 344 -12.30 8.39 -10.95
CA ARG A 344 -13.06 9.62 -11.23
C ARG A 344 -14.26 9.34 -12.13
N VAL A 345 -14.10 8.46 -13.12
CA VAL A 345 -15.19 7.99 -13.98
C VAL A 345 -16.27 7.37 -13.11
N LEU A 346 -15.93 6.41 -12.24
CA LEU A 346 -16.90 5.75 -11.37
C LEU A 346 -17.62 6.73 -10.44
N LEU A 347 -16.90 7.65 -9.80
CA LEU A 347 -17.54 8.67 -8.95
C LEU A 347 -18.55 9.53 -9.73
N ARG A 348 -18.21 9.95 -10.95
CA ARG A 348 -19.10 10.76 -11.80
C ARG A 348 -20.32 10.00 -12.33
N THR A 349 -20.32 8.66 -12.30
CA THR A 349 -21.53 7.88 -12.66
C THR A 349 -22.61 7.92 -11.59
N ILE A 350 -22.29 8.38 -10.37
CA ILE A 350 -23.23 8.42 -9.25
C ILE A 350 -24.06 9.70 -9.34
N PRO A 351 -25.40 9.62 -9.48
CA PRO A 351 -26.24 10.81 -9.55
C PRO A 351 -26.12 11.67 -8.28
N GLN A 352 -26.17 13.00 -8.44
CA GLN A 352 -26.08 13.99 -7.36
C GLN A 352 -24.75 14.04 -6.58
N LEU A 353 -23.82 13.12 -6.84
CA LEU A 353 -22.51 13.14 -6.20
C LEU A 353 -21.61 14.18 -6.87
N ARG A 354 -21.06 15.08 -6.06
CA ARG A 354 -20.16 16.15 -6.51
C ARG A 354 -18.72 15.83 -6.14
N LEU A 355 -17.88 15.55 -7.13
CA LEU A 355 -16.44 15.38 -6.94
C LEU A 355 -15.72 16.74 -6.94
N VAL A 356 -15.01 17.05 -5.86
CA VAL A 356 -14.10 18.21 -5.75
C VAL A 356 -12.66 17.69 -5.63
N GLU A 357 -11.84 17.95 -6.65
CA GLU A 357 -10.44 17.52 -6.65
C GLU A 357 -9.63 18.29 -5.59
N MET A 358 -8.91 17.56 -4.73
CA MET A 358 -7.94 18.18 -3.82
C MET A 358 -6.65 18.53 -4.56
N ALA A 359 -6.00 19.62 -4.16
CA ALA A 359 -4.67 19.94 -4.61
C ALA A 359 -3.69 18.79 -4.26
N GLU A 360 -2.79 18.48 -5.20
CA GLU A 360 -1.77 17.44 -5.02
C GLU A 360 -2.34 16.07 -4.59
N SER A 361 -3.51 15.69 -5.10
CA SER A 361 -4.23 14.45 -4.75
C SER A 361 -3.33 13.19 -4.80
N ALA A 362 -2.46 13.09 -5.81
CA ALA A 362 -1.52 11.97 -6.01
C ALA A 362 -0.21 12.05 -5.20
N LEU A 363 0.03 13.13 -4.44
CA LEU A 363 1.16 13.21 -3.50
C LEU A 363 0.96 12.21 -2.35
N CYS A 364 2.02 11.55 -1.90
CA CYS A 364 1.93 10.50 -0.87
C CYS A 364 1.30 11.02 0.44
N CYS A 365 0.46 10.21 1.08
CA CYS A 365 -0.16 10.51 2.37
C CYS A 365 0.78 10.36 3.59
N GLY A 366 1.99 9.81 3.40
CA GLY A 366 2.95 9.57 4.49
C GLY A 366 2.91 8.17 5.12
N SER A 367 1.94 7.31 4.77
CA SER A 367 1.84 5.95 5.33
C SER A 367 2.96 5.00 4.87
N ALA A 368 3.07 4.81 3.54
CA ALA A 368 3.98 3.89 2.85
C ALA A 368 4.25 2.56 3.59
N GLY A 369 3.19 1.91 4.10
CA GLY A 369 3.28 0.66 4.85
C GLY A 369 3.59 0.90 6.32
N ILE A 370 4.88 0.90 6.69
CA ILE A 370 5.35 1.19 8.06
C ILE A 370 6.21 2.46 8.12
N TYR A 371 6.21 3.26 7.05
CA TYR A 371 7.07 4.44 6.95
C TYR A 371 6.77 5.45 8.05
N ASN A 372 5.51 5.62 8.43
CA ASN A 372 5.10 6.45 9.56
C ASN A 372 5.68 6.01 10.92
N LEU A 373 6.07 4.74 11.08
CA LEU A 373 6.75 4.23 12.28
C LEU A 373 8.27 4.43 12.19
N LEU A 374 8.83 4.38 10.98
CA LEU A 374 10.28 4.47 10.75
C LEU A 374 10.78 5.90 10.52
N GLN A 375 9.91 6.78 10.03
CA GLN A 375 10.18 8.16 9.60
C GLN A 375 9.02 9.09 10.02
N PRO A 376 8.72 9.18 11.32
CA PRO A 376 7.50 9.84 11.83
C PRO A 376 7.41 11.32 11.46
N ASP A 377 8.52 12.06 11.49
CA ASP A 377 8.54 13.49 11.18
C ASP A 377 8.16 13.77 9.72
N MET A 378 8.79 13.03 8.80
CA MET A 378 8.49 13.14 7.36
C MET A 378 7.06 12.69 7.05
N ALA A 379 6.61 11.59 7.66
CA ALA A 379 5.25 11.09 7.49
C ALA A 379 4.21 12.12 7.99
N SER A 380 4.49 12.78 9.13
CA SER A 380 3.62 13.79 9.72
C SER A 380 3.55 15.05 8.88
N ALA A 381 4.68 15.53 8.35
CA ALA A 381 4.72 16.68 7.44
C ALA A 381 3.90 16.44 6.16
N LEU A 382 4.02 15.24 5.57
CA LEU A 382 3.25 14.85 4.38
C LEU A 382 1.76 14.68 4.69
N LEU A 383 1.43 14.07 5.82
CA LEU A 383 0.06 13.90 6.27
C LEU A 383 -0.61 15.26 6.51
N ALA A 384 0.07 16.19 7.19
CA ALA A 384 -0.47 17.51 7.47
C ALA A 384 -0.85 18.24 6.16
N ARG A 385 0.09 18.30 5.21
CA ARG A 385 -0.15 18.87 3.88
C ARG A 385 -1.31 18.20 3.15
N LYS A 386 -1.41 16.86 3.23
CA LYS A 386 -2.50 16.11 2.60
C LYS A 386 -3.86 16.46 3.19
N LEU A 387 -3.95 16.55 4.52
CA LEU A 387 -5.19 16.90 5.20
C LEU A 387 -5.58 18.35 4.97
N ASP A 388 -4.63 19.28 4.92
CA ASP A 388 -4.91 20.68 4.59
C ASP A 388 -5.56 20.79 3.20
N ASN A 389 -4.98 20.12 2.20
CA ASN A 389 -5.54 20.08 0.86
C ASN A 389 -6.92 19.40 0.80
N ALA A 390 -7.13 18.33 1.58
CA ALA A 390 -8.41 17.64 1.64
C ALA A 390 -9.50 18.51 2.29
N LEU A 391 -9.20 19.14 3.43
CA LEU A 391 -10.13 20.00 4.17
C LEU A 391 -10.47 21.28 3.41
N ALA A 392 -9.51 21.83 2.66
CA ALA A 392 -9.74 23.00 1.80
C ALA A 392 -10.79 22.77 0.70
N THR A 393 -11.12 21.50 0.37
CA THR A 393 -12.17 21.19 -0.60
C THR A 393 -13.59 21.41 -0.07
N GLY A 394 -13.77 21.47 1.25
CA GLY A 394 -15.10 21.50 1.87
C GLY A 394 -15.94 20.26 1.58
N ALA A 395 -15.31 19.12 1.26
CA ALA A 395 -16.00 17.86 1.01
C ALA A 395 -16.55 17.24 2.30
N ASP A 396 -17.66 16.52 2.17
CA ASP A 396 -18.32 15.75 3.24
C ASP A 396 -17.60 14.43 3.52
N VAL A 397 -16.83 13.92 2.54
CA VAL A 397 -16.14 12.63 2.61
C VAL A 397 -14.81 12.68 1.85
N ILE A 398 -13.75 12.08 2.42
CA ILE A 398 -12.54 11.74 1.67
C ILE A 398 -12.69 10.31 1.11
N VAL A 399 -12.59 10.17 -0.20
CA VAL A 399 -12.57 8.86 -0.87
C VAL A 399 -11.12 8.45 -1.15
N SER A 400 -10.78 7.19 -0.87
CA SER A 400 -9.48 6.58 -1.20
C SER A 400 -9.68 5.19 -1.82
N ALA A 401 -8.57 4.55 -2.18
CA ALA A 401 -8.52 3.19 -2.76
C ALA A 401 -7.38 2.34 -2.17
N ASN A 402 -6.95 2.65 -0.94
CA ASN A 402 -5.84 1.95 -0.30
C ASN A 402 -5.93 2.00 1.23
N PRO A 403 -5.88 0.85 1.93
CA PRO A 403 -6.09 0.81 3.37
C PRO A 403 -5.00 1.57 4.15
N GLY A 404 -3.75 1.55 3.69
CA GLY A 404 -2.68 2.33 4.34
C GLY A 404 -2.90 3.85 4.25
N CYS A 405 -3.53 4.33 3.16
CA CYS A 405 -3.88 5.74 3.05
C CYS A 405 -5.04 6.09 3.97
N MET A 406 -6.07 5.24 4.01
CA MET A 406 -7.23 5.41 4.90
C MET A 406 -6.78 5.51 6.37
N LEU A 407 -5.97 4.55 6.85
CA LEU A 407 -5.45 4.56 8.23
C LEU A 407 -4.72 5.85 8.58
N GLN A 408 -3.86 6.31 7.68
CA GLN A 408 -3.03 7.49 7.90
C GLN A 408 -3.88 8.77 7.93
N LEU A 409 -4.86 8.89 7.03
CA LEU A 409 -5.78 10.01 6.98
C LEU A 409 -6.69 10.04 8.21
N GLU A 410 -7.29 8.91 8.56
CA GLU A 410 -8.15 8.77 9.75
C GLU A 410 -7.39 9.10 11.03
N ALA A 411 -6.15 8.59 11.19
CA ALA A 411 -5.31 8.91 12.34
C ALA A 411 -5.02 10.41 12.42
N GLY A 412 -4.70 11.07 11.31
CA GLY A 412 -4.46 12.50 11.28
C GLY A 412 -5.71 13.36 11.51
N LEU A 413 -6.88 12.94 11.00
CA LEU A 413 -8.16 13.60 11.27
C LEU A 413 -8.54 13.50 12.75
N ARG A 414 -8.39 12.32 13.35
CA ARG A 414 -8.57 12.13 14.81
C ARG A 414 -7.63 13.02 15.61
N ALA A 415 -6.35 13.10 15.22
CA ALA A 415 -5.38 13.96 15.88
C ALA A 415 -5.72 15.46 15.79
N ARG A 416 -6.42 15.89 14.72
CA ARG A 416 -6.93 17.26 14.56
C ARG A 416 -8.30 17.50 15.19
N GLY A 417 -8.94 16.48 15.78
CA GLY A 417 -10.30 16.58 16.29
C GLY A 417 -11.36 16.80 15.21
N VAL A 418 -11.04 16.51 13.94
CA VAL A 418 -11.96 16.71 12.81
C VAL A 418 -12.70 15.41 12.52
N ARG A 419 -14.03 15.48 12.50
CA ARG A 419 -14.90 14.35 12.12
C ARG A 419 -15.22 14.44 10.63
N LEU A 420 -14.37 13.84 9.81
CA LEU A 420 -14.57 13.71 8.37
C LEU A 420 -14.39 12.23 7.98
N PRO A 421 -15.43 11.54 7.46
CA PRO A 421 -15.30 10.15 7.07
C PRO A 421 -14.29 9.94 5.95
N VAL A 422 -13.57 8.83 6.02
CA VAL A 422 -12.68 8.34 4.96
C VAL A 422 -13.23 7.01 4.46
N LEU A 423 -13.69 6.98 3.20
CA LEU A 423 -14.31 5.80 2.60
C LEU A 423 -13.46 5.22 1.48
N HIS A 424 -13.54 3.91 1.29
CA HIS A 424 -13.08 3.30 0.06
C HIS A 424 -14.12 3.51 -1.06
N LEU A 425 -13.67 3.79 -2.29
CA LEU A 425 -14.55 4.08 -3.42
C LEU A 425 -15.61 2.98 -3.67
N VAL A 426 -15.23 1.70 -3.56
CA VAL A 426 -16.21 0.60 -3.69
C VAL A 426 -17.35 0.66 -2.67
N GLU A 427 -17.14 1.21 -1.47
CA GLU A 427 -18.22 1.37 -0.52
C GLU A 427 -19.13 2.56 -0.89
N VAL A 428 -18.59 3.57 -1.58
CA VAL A 428 -19.40 4.66 -2.14
C VAL A 428 -20.31 4.11 -3.25
N LEU A 429 -19.78 3.24 -4.12
CA LEU A 429 -20.58 2.54 -5.13
C LEU A 429 -21.64 1.64 -4.49
N GLU A 430 -21.29 0.90 -3.45
CA GLU A 430 -22.23 0.06 -2.73
C GLU A 430 -23.39 0.87 -2.12
N ARG A 431 -23.09 2.03 -1.51
CA ARG A 431 -24.13 2.91 -0.96
C ARG A 431 -24.99 3.54 -2.05
N ALA A 432 -24.40 3.89 -3.21
CA ALA A 432 -25.18 4.35 -4.36
C ALA A 432 -26.13 3.26 -4.87
N TYR A 433 -25.69 2.01 -4.90
CA TYR A 433 -26.53 0.86 -5.23
C TYR A 433 -27.65 0.61 -4.22
N ALA A 434 -27.40 0.83 -2.94
CA ALA A 434 -28.44 0.78 -1.91
C ALA A 434 -29.46 1.92 -2.06
N ALA A 435 -29.01 3.13 -2.37
CA ALA A 435 -29.87 4.29 -2.63
C ALA A 435 -30.82 4.06 -3.82
N ALA A 436 -30.37 3.37 -4.86
CA ALA A 436 -31.22 2.99 -5.99
C ALA A 436 -32.41 2.08 -5.59
N GLU A 437 -32.29 1.36 -4.47
CA GLU A 437 -33.32 0.47 -3.93
C GLU A 437 -34.19 1.17 -2.86
N GLY A 438 -34.05 2.49 -2.69
CA GLY A 438 -34.76 3.24 -1.67
C GLY A 438 -34.24 3.02 -0.24
N ARG A 439 -33.07 2.39 -0.07
CA ARG A 439 -32.43 2.26 1.25
C ARG A 439 -31.64 3.54 1.56
N PRO A 440 -31.75 4.10 2.78
CA PRO A 440 -31.04 5.31 3.14
C PRO A 440 -29.52 5.10 3.06
N ALA A 441 -28.83 6.03 2.40
CA ALA A 441 -27.37 6.10 2.35
C ALA A 441 -26.89 7.11 3.39
N ASP A 442 -26.73 6.65 4.64
CA ASP A 442 -26.21 7.51 5.71
C ASP A 442 -24.68 7.65 5.61
N ILE A 443 -24.20 8.89 5.57
CA ILE A 443 -22.77 9.25 5.63
C ILE A 443 -22.19 8.90 7.00
N LEU A 444 -22.97 9.06 8.08
CA LEU A 444 -22.52 8.96 9.47
C LEU A 444 -22.45 7.53 9.99
N ALA A 445 -23.17 6.58 9.36
CA ALA A 445 -23.02 5.16 9.65
C ALA A 445 -21.57 4.64 9.42
N ALA A 446 -20.74 5.38 8.68
CA ALA A 446 -19.33 5.08 8.47
C ALA A 446 -18.38 5.64 9.55
N VAL A 447 -18.88 6.46 10.47
CA VAL A 447 -18.09 7.11 11.54
C VAL A 447 -18.32 6.42 12.90
N ALA A 448 -19.10 5.33 12.95
CA ALA A 448 -19.43 4.65 14.19
C ALA A 448 -18.23 3.86 14.76
N ASP A 449 -17.79 4.35 15.92
CA ASP A 449 -16.83 3.88 16.95
C ASP A 449 -15.31 4.00 16.70
#